data_AF-A0A1S1TEY9-F1
#
_entry.id   AF-A0A1S1TEY9-F1
#
_cell.length_a   1.000
_cell.length_b   1.000
_cell.length_c   1.000
_cell.angle_alpha   90.00
_cell.angle_beta   90.00
_cell.angle_gamma   90.00
#
_symmetry.space_group_name_H-M   'P 1'
#
loop_
_entity.id
_entity.type
_entity.pdbx_description
1 polymer ?
#
loop_
_entity_poly.entity_id
_entity_poly.type
_entity_poly.pdbx_seq_one_letter_code
_entity_poly.pdbx_strand_id
1 'polypeptide(L)'
;MPRQADPRNELGRRATERWRAGLRTAAVPEACHVDTAIAAAVSVALAKLQESGADLPAPIKSVLADALRILEARGYDAAASKRKTMGRLLYRRDRAALRKSAEKASRSKSL
;
A
#
# COMPACT_ATOMS: atom_id res chain seq x y z
N MET A 1 -16.08 1.69 -14.44
CA MET A 1 -16.32 2.87 -15.28
C MET A 1 -15.44 4.00 -14.81
N PRO A 2 -14.65 4.66 -15.68
CA PRO A 2 -14.03 5.94 -15.35
C PRO A 2 -15.12 6.93 -14.93
N ARG A 3 -14.93 7.67 -13.84
CA ARG A 3 -15.84 8.78 -13.51
C ARG A 3 -15.69 9.83 -14.63
N GLN A 4 -16.79 10.23 -15.26
CA GLN A 4 -16.78 11.39 -16.15
C GLN A 4 -16.29 12.61 -15.35
N ALA A 5 -15.34 13.34 -15.91
CA ALA A 5 -14.81 14.54 -15.28
C ALA A 5 -15.89 15.62 -15.28
N ASP A 6 -16.14 16.22 -14.12
CA ASP A 6 -17.02 17.38 -14.02
C ASP A 6 -16.33 18.58 -14.70
N PRO A 7 -16.91 19.15 -15.78
CA PRO A 7 -16.29 20.25 -16.51
C PRO A 7 -16.08 21.50 -15.64
N ARG A 8 -16.81 21.63 -14.52
CA ARG A 8 -16.62 22.73 -13.55
C ARG A 8 -15.30 22.63 -12.78
N ASN A 9 -14.67 21.45 -12.76
CA ASN A 9 -13.41 21.19 -12.06
C ASN A 9 -12.19 21.17 -12.98
N GLU A 10 -12.32 21.64 -14.22
CA GLU A 10 -11.27 21.57 -15.24
C GLU A 10 -9.98 22.30 -14.82
N LEU A 11 -10.12 23.48 -14.20
CA LEU A 11 -8.98 24.25 -13.66
C LEU A 11 -8.24 23.49 -12.56
N GLY A 12 -8.98 22.91 -11.62
CA GLY A 12 -8.41 22.07 -10.55
C GLY A 12 -7.73 20.83 -11.10
N ARG A 13 -8.36 20.16 -12.08
CA ARG A 13 -7.79 18.99 -12.77
C ARG A 13 -6.45 19.31 -13.41
N ARG A 14 -6.39 20.38 -14.21
CA ARG A 14 -5.14 20.84 -14.86
C ARG A 14 -4.07 21.19 -13.84
N ALA A 15 -4.43 21.83 -12.73
CA ALA A 15 -3.50 22.14 -11.65
C ALA A 15 -2.93 20.86 -11.02
N THR A 16 -3.78 19.87 -10.70
CA THR A 16 -3.35 18.57 -10.19
C THR A 16 -2.47 17.83 -11.19
N GLU A 17 -2.80 17.85 -12.49
CA GLU A 17 -2.01 17.20 -13.54
C GLU A 17 -0.61 17.81 -13.67
N ARG A 18 -0.51 19.15 -13.63
CA ARG A 18 0.79 19.85 -13.62
C ARG A 18 1.61 19.50 -12.39
N TRP A 19 0.99 19.49 -11.21
CA TRP A 19 1.66 19.10 -9.97
C TRP A 19 2.19 17.66 -10.03
N ARG A 20 1.36 16.70 -10.48
CA ARG A 20 1.78 15.30 -10.68
C ARG A 20 2.88 15.17 -11.74
N ALA A 21 2.85 15.97 -12.80
CA ALA A 21 3.91 16.00 -13.80
C ALA A 21 5.24 16.47 -13.17
N GLY A 22 5.21 17.52 -12.34
CA GLY A 22 6.37 17.97 -11.58
C GLY A 22 6.93 16.89 -10.66
N LEU A 23 6.08 16.17 -9.92
CA LEU A 23 6.50 15.04 -9.09
C LEU A 23 7.17 13.93 -9.91
N ARG A 24 6.61 13.57 -11.07
CA ARG A 24 7.20 12.56 -11.96
C ARG A 24 8.58 13.00 -12.48
N THR A 25 8.72 14.25 -12.90
CA THR A 25 10.00 14.80 -13.35
C THR A 25 11.05 14.78 -12.23
N ALA A 26 10.64 15.11 -11.01
CA ALA A 26 11.51 15.07 -9.83
C ALA A 26 11.70 13.66 -9.24
N ALA A 27 11.10 12.62 -9.83
CA ALA A 27 11.07 11.26 -9.31
C ALA A 27 10.57 11.13 -7.85
N VAL A 28 9.68 12.04 -7.43
CA VAL A 28 9.09 12.04 -6.08
C VAL A 28 7.76 11.25 -6.09
N PRO A 29 7.57 10.26 -5.22
CA PRO A 29 6.33 9.48 -5.18
C PRO A 29 5.17 10.28 -4.56
N GLU A 30 3.97 10.15 -5.14
CA GLU A 30 2.73 10.53 -4.47
C GLU A 30 2.47 9.66 -3.23
N ALA A 31 1.75 10.17 -2.23
CA ALA A 31 1.44 9.45 -0.99
C ALA A 31 0.80 8.07 -1.24
N CYS A 32 -0.06 7.95 -2.26
CA CYS A 32 -0.71 6.68 -2.61
C CYS A 32 0.29 5.59 -3.06
N HIS A 33 1.42 6.00 -3.65
CA HIS A 33 2.50 5.08 -4.03
C HIS A 33 3.26 4.62 -2.79
N VAL A 34 3.51 5.52 -1.84
CA VAL A 34 4.14 5.19 -0.54
C VAL A 34 3.28 4.19 0.24
N ASP A 35 1.99 4.46 0.40
CA ASP A 35 1.06 3.57 1.10
C ASP A 35 1.01 2.18 0.45
N THR A 36 1.01 2.14 -0.89
CA THR A 36 1.00 0.90 -1.65
C THR A 36 2.30 0.11 -1.48
N ALA A 37 3.45 0.80 -1.45
CA ALA A 37 4.76 0.20 -1.22
C ALA A 37 4.89 -0.36 0.21
N ILE A 38 4.39 0.35 1.21
CA ILE A 38 4.35 -0.13 2.60
C ILE A 38 3.50 -1.40 2.69
N ALA A 39 2.28 -1.39 2.14
CA ALA A 39 1.41 -2.57 2.14
C ALA A 39 2.05 -3.76 1.40
N ALA A 40 2.78 -3.51 0.31
CA ALA A 40 3.53 -4.52 -0.42
C ALA A 40 4.66 -5.13 0.43
N ALA A 41 5.43 -4.29 1.13
CA ALA A 41 6.52 -4.74 2.01
C ALA A 41 5.98 -5.59 3.18
N VAL A 42 4.90 -5.14 3.83
CA VAL A 42 4.23 -5.91 4.89
C VAL A 42 3.72 -7.25 4.35
N SER A 43 3.13 -7.27 3.15
CA SER A 43 2.70 -8.51 2.49
C SER A 43 3.84 -9.52 2.31
N VAL A 44 5.02 -9.06 1.88
CA VAL A 44 6.21 -9.90 1.76
C VAL A 44 6.70 -10.39 3.12
N ALA A 45 6.68 -9.55 4.16
CA ALA A 45 7.07 -9.96 5.51
C ALA A 45 6.12 -11.04 6.08
N LEU A 46 4.81 -10.87 5.89
CA LEU A 46 3.81 -11.86 6.28
C LEU A 46 3.99 -13.18 5.54
N ALA A 47 4.33 -13.14 4.25
CA ALA A 47 4.62 -14.34 3.47
C ALA A 47 5.80 -15.14 4.05
N LYS A 48 6.88 -14.45 4.45
CA LYS A 48 8.04 -15.08 5.08
C LYS A 48 7.71 -15.71 6.43
N LEU A 49 6.89 -15.03 7.25
CA LEU A 49 6.42 -15.57 8.53
C LEU A 49 5.54 -16.81 8.35
N GLN A 50 4.66 -16.80 7.35
CA GLN A 50 3.83 -17.97 7.00
C GLN A 50 4.69 -19.17 6.62
N GLU A 51 5.75 -18.95 5.82
CA GLU A 51 6.67 -20.01 5.41
C GLU A 51 7.52 -20.56 6.56
N SER A 52 7.89 -19.71 7.53
CA SER A 52 8.63 -20.17 8.71
C SER A 52 7.74 -20.86 9.75
N GLY A 53 6.42 -20.88 9.56
CA GLY A 53 5.45 -21.36 10.55
C GLY A 53 5.45 -20.53 11.85
N ALA A 54 6.02 -19.33 11.82
CA ALA A 54 6.14 -18.49 12.99
C ALA A 54 4.84 -17.70 13.22
N ASP A 55 4.50 -17.51 14.48
CA ASP A 55 3.37 -16.68 14.85
C ASP A 55 3.61 -15.21 14.48
N LEU A 56 2.52 -14.52 14.16
CA LEU A 56 2.58 -13.09 13.86
C LEU A 56 3.00 -12.31 15.12
N PRO A 57 4.08 -11.50 15.08
CA PRO A 57 4.55 -10.76 16.25
C PRO A 57 3.48 -9.80 16.78
N ALA A 58 3.41 -9.65 18.11
CA ALA A 58 2.43 -8.80 18.77
C ALA A 58 2.42 -7.33 18.24
N PRO A 59 3.58 -6.69 17.95
CA PRO A 59 3.58 -5.34 17.37
C PRO A 59 2.86 -5.27 16.01
N ILE A 60 3.04 -6.28 15.15
CA ILE A 60 2.37 -6.31 13.84
C ILE A 60 0.86 -6.54 14.01
N LYS A 61 0.45 -7.39 14.96
CA LYS A 61 -0.96 -7.55 15.31
C LYS A 61 -1.58 -6.22 15.76
N SER A 62 -0.88 -5.44 16.59
CA SER A 62 -1.35 -4.11 17.04
C SER A 62 -1.50 -3.15 15.86
N VAL A 63 -0.48 -3.03 15.00
CA VAL A 63 -0.51 -2.15 13.83
C VAL A 63 -1.70 -2.46 12.92
N LEU A 64 -2.00 -3.75 12.69
CA LEU A 64 -3.16 -4.14 11.89
C LEU A 64 -4.49 -3.80 12.58
N ALA A 65 -4.57 -3.99 13.91
CA ALA A 65 -5.75 -3.61 14.68
C ALA A 65 -5.99 -2.09 14.66
N ASP A 66 -4.92 -1.30 14.85
CA ASP A 66 -4.97 0.16 14.82
C ASP A 66 -5.40 0.68 13.45
N ALA A 67 -4.88 0.09 12.37
CA ALA A 67 -5.30 0.43 11.02
C ALA A 67 -6.81 0.23 10.80
N LEU A 68 -7.39 -0.86 11.33
CA LEU A 68 -8.83 -1.11 11.23
C LEU A 68 -9.63 -0.12 12.08
N ARG A 69 -9.20 0.17 13.31
CA ARG A 69 -9.84 1.18 14.17
C ARG A 69 -9.82 2.56 13.53
N ILE A 70 -8.74 2.95 12.88
CA ILE A 70 -8.63 4.23 12.15
C ILE A 70 -9.64 4.28 10.99
N LEU A 71 -9.84 3.17 10.26
CA LEU A 71 -10.84 3.11 9.19
C LEU A 71 -12.26 3.20 9.74
N GLU A 72 -12.56 2.48 10.82
CA GLU A 72 -13.86 2.55 11.50
C GLU A 72 -14.15 3.95 12.04
N ALA A 73 -13.16 4.60 12.67
CA ALA A 73 -13.27 5.98 13.15
C ALA A 73 -13.49 7.00 12.02
N ARG A 74 -13.10 6.68 10.78
CA ARG A 74 -13.39 7.48 9.57
C ARG A 74 -14.77 7.18 8.97
N GLY A 75 -15.57 6.31 9.61
CA GLY A 75 -16.92 5.95 9.19
C GLY A 75 -16.96 4.82 8.14
N TYR A 76 -15.86 4.09 7.92
CA TYR A 76 -15.88 2.93 7.02
C TYR A 76 -16.42 1.68 7.73
N ASP A 77 -17.15 0.84 6.99
CA ASP A 77 -17.64 -0.45 7.49
C ASP A 77 -16.48 -1.35 7.95
N ALA A 78 -16.61 -1.92 9.16
CA ALA A 78 -15.57 -2.74 9.78
C ALA A 78 -15.28 -4.01 8.96
N ALA A 79 -16.33 -4.69 8.49
CA ALA A 79 -16.19 -5.94 7.73
C ALA A 79 -15.53 -5.71 6.36
N ALA A 80 -15.93 -4.66 5.65
CA ALA A 80 -15.33 -4.24 4.39
C ALA A 80 -13.89 -3.78 4.59
N SER A 81 -13.61 -3.00 5.64
CA SER A 81 -12.26 -2.55 6.00
C SER A 81 -11.33 -3.71 6.29
N LYS A 82 -11.77 -4.68 7.09
CA LYS A 82 -11.03 -5.92 7.36
C LYS A 82 -10.77 -6.70 6.07
N ARG A 83 -11.79 -6.92 5.26
CA ARG A 83 -11.68 -7.68 3.99
C ARG A 83 -10.71 -7.00 3.01
N LYS A 84 -10.80 -5.68 2.85
CA LYS A 84 -9.91 -4.91 1.96
C LYS A 84 -8.48 -4.89 2.48
N THR A 85 -8.28 -4.72 3.79
CA THR A 85 -6.96 -4.75 4.42
C THR A 85 -6.31 -6.12 4.23
N MET A 86 -7.01 -7.20 4.59
CA MET A 86 -6.51 -8.56 4.39
C MET A 86 -6.28 -8.89 2.92
N GLY A 87 -7.15 -8.44 2.01
CA GLY A 87 -6.95 -8.57 0.57
C GLY A 87 -5.65 -7.93 0.07
N ARG A 88 -5.30 -6.75 0.59
CA ARG A 88 -4.05 -6.05 0.26
C ARG A 88 -2.80 -6.68 0.85
N LEU A 89 -2.93 -7.46 1.92
CA LEU A 89 -1.79 -8.04 2.64
C LEU A 89 -1.55 -9.51 2.31
N LEU A 90 -2.60 -10.30 2.15
CA LEU A 90 -2.49 -11.76 2.01
C LEU A 90 -2.64 -12.21 0.56
N TYR A 91 -3.51 -11.58 -0.22
CA TYR A 91 -3.96 -12.06 -1.54
C TYR A 91 -3.44 -11.21 -2.72
N ARG A 92 -2.26 -10.61 -2.55
CA ARG A 92 -1.61 -9.84 -3.62
C ARG A 92 -1.15 -10.73 -4.77
N ARG A 93 -1.59 -10.43 -5.99
CA ARG A 93 -1.16 -11.17 -7.20
C ARG A 93 0.33 -10.99 -7.51
N ASP A 94 0.88 -9.83 -7.17
CA ASP A 94 2.29 -9.45 -7.40
C ASP A 94 3.24 -9.88 -6.28
N ARG A 95 2.76 -10.60 -5.25
CA ARG A 95 3.53 -10.95 -4.03
C ARG A 95 4.85 -11.65 -4.32
N ALA A 96 4.86 -12.59 -5.27
CA ALA A 96 6.07 -13.32 -5.65
C ALA A 96 7.13 -12.43 -6.33
N ALA A 97 6.69 -11.49 -7.18
CA ALA A 97 7.59 -10.54 -7.83
C ALA A 97 8.17 -9.54 -6.82
N LEU A 98 7.34 -9.03 -5.90
CA LEU A 98 7.75 -8.12 -4.83
C LEU A 98 8.81 -8.74 -3.92
N ARG A 99 8.67 -10.03 -3.60
CA ARG A 99 9.67 -10.76 -2.81
C ARG A 99 11.04 -10.77 -3.48
N LYS A 100 11.11 -11.10 -4.78
CA LYS A 100 12.36 -11.08 -5.55
C LYS A 100 13.01 -9.70 -5.55
N SER A 101 12.22 -8.64 -5.70
CA SER A 101 12.72 -7.25 -5.64
C SER A 101 13.29 -6.90 -4.26
N ALA A 102 12.61 -7.30 -3.17
CA ALA A 102 13.06 -7.06 -1.81
C ALA A 102 14.38 -7.82 -1.49
N GLU A 103 14.52 -9.06 -1.97
CA GLU A 103 15.73 -9.87 -1.80
C GLU A 103 16.91 -9.34 -2.65
N LYS A 104 16.65 -8.84 -3.87
CA LYS A 104 17.68 -8.19 -4.68
C LYS A 104 18.22 -6.93 -3.97
N ALA A 105 17.32 -6.13 -3.40
CA ALA A 105 17.69 -4.92 -2.68
C ALA A 105 18.53 -5.20 -1.42
N SER A 106 18.26 -6.29 -0.69
CA SER A 106 19.08 -6.65 0.47
C SER A 106 20.50 -7.07 0.08
N ARG A 107 20.67 -7.78 -1.05
CA ARG A 107 22.00 -8.19 -1.55
C ARG A 107 22.85 -7.01 -2.03
N SER A 108 22.23 -5.97 -2.58
CA SER A 108 22.93 -4.78 -3.07
C SER A 108 23.46 -3.86 -1.95
N LYS A 109 23.01 -4.03 -0.71
CA LYS A 109 23.43 -3.21 0.44
C LYS A 109 24.51 -3.87 1.31
N SER A 110 24.98 -5.06 0.93
CA SER A 110 25.99 -5.85 1.66
C SER A 110 27.37 -5.85 0.98
N LEU A 111 27.62 -4.90 0.08
CA LEU A 111 28.92 -4.62 -0.55
C LEU A 111 29.31 -3.18 -0.23
#